data_AF-A0A2E7LSY1-F1
#
_entry.id   AF-A0A2E7LSY1-F1
#
_cell.length_a   1.000
_cell.length_b   1.000
_cell.length_c   1.000
_cell.angle_alpha   90.00
_cell.angle_beta   90.00
_cell.angle_gamma   90.00
#
_symmetry.space_group_name_H-M   'P 1'
#
loop_
_entity.id
_entity.type
_entity.pdbx_description
1 polymer ?
#
loop_
_entity_poly.entity_id
_entity_poly.type
_entity_poly.pdbx_seq_one_letter_code
_entity_poly.pdbx_strand_id
1 'polypeptide(L)'
;MKKLNKMNLKINPKDMVLTMNTEIDMVSKDDKDDAYIVMFNIIDNPLRLSIITVSNFYDIIEDLFKVERKKIEALNQQELDVLIAETVSNIEVIAKYGEEKIKIPLDNETNAKKVRVILSSMIQNGYYNQLTNYHVDKEIIKREQKIDTTELNPQLKVMLEIAKDWKGFDVNKFRVQSQRMNGR
;
A
#
# COMPACT_ATOMS: atom_id res chain seq x y z
N MET A 1 -5.22 -16.17 -0.68
CA MET A 1 -5.95 -15.28 0.26
C MET A 1 -7.41 -15.14 -0.14
N LYS A 2 -8.36 -15.01 0.80
CA LYS A 2 -9.77 -14.74 0.45
C LYS A 2 -10.06 -13.24 0.31
N LYS A 3 -9.73 -12.45 1.34
CA LYS A 3 -10.04 -11.01 1.36
C LYS A 3 -9.21 -10.24 2.37
N LEU A 4 -8.75 -9.06 1.98
CA LEU A 4 -8.29 -8.03 2.91
C LEU A 4 -9.49 -7.25 3.45
N ASN A 5 -9.86 -7.51 4.71
CA ASN A 5 -11.09 -7.03 5.32
C ASN A 5 -11.00 -5.58 5.81
N LYS A 6 -9.95 -5.28 6.55
CA LYS A 6 -9.81 -4.01 7.24
C LYS A 6 -8.36 -3.59 7.26
N MET A 7 -8.15 -2.29 7.10
CA MET A 7 -6.86 -1.65 7.28
C MET A 7 -7.05 -0.41 8.14
N ASN A 8 -6.13 -0.18 9.07
CA ASN A 8 -6.08 1.07 9.83
C ASN A 8 -4.64 1.49 10.11
N LEU A 9 -4.45 2.80 10.19
CA LEU A 9 -3.17 3.41 10.55
C LEU A 9 -3.21 3.92 11.98
N LYS A 10 -2.11 3.70 12.69
CA LYS A 10 -1.83 4.27 14.00
C LYS A 10 -0.42 4.83 14.00
N ILE A 11 -0.20 5.92 14.74
CA ILE A 11 1.13 6.42 15.00
C ILE A 11 1.38 6.17 16.47
N ASN A 12 2.49 5.49 16.79
CA ASN A 12 2.88 5.32 18.16
C ASN A 12 3.41 6.66 18.68
N PRO A 13 2.79 7.27 19.72
CA PRO A 13 3.16 8.60 20.18
C PRO A 13 4.54 8.66 20.84
N LYS A 14 5.14 7.51 21.20
CA LYS A 14 6.45 7.46 21.87
C LYS A 14 7.62 7.56 20.90
N ASP A 15 7.55 6.82 19.80
CA ASP A 15 8.62 6.72 18.80
C ASP A 15 8.25 7.38 17.47
N MET A 16 7.01 7.88 17.35
CA MET A 16 6.46 8.50 16.14
C MET A 16 6.50 7.57 14.92
N VAL A 17 6.51 6.25 15.14
CA VAL A 17 6.52 5.25 14.05
C VAL A 17 5.08 4.95 13.62
N LEU A 18 4.88 4.93 12.31
CA LEU A 18 3.62 4.49 11.69
C LEU A 18 3.49 2.98 11.82
N THR A 19 2.35 2.55 12.34
CA THR A 19 1.92 1.15 12.37
C THR A 19 0.65 1.00 11.55
N MET A 20 0.70 0.12 10.55
CA MET A 20 -0.44 -0.31 9.76
C MET A 20 -0.93 -1.65 10.29
N ASN A 21 -2.20 -1.69 10.70
CA ASN A 21 -2.85 -2.91 11.15
C ASN A 21 -3.79 -3.40 10.05
N THR A 22 -3.61 -4.65 9.63
CA THR A 22 -4.35 -5.27 8.54
C THR A 22 -5.02 -6.55 9.05
N GLU A 23 -6.30 -6.72 8.71
CA GLU A 23 -7.08 -7.92 8.98
C GLU A 23 -7.36 -8.63 7.65
N ILE A 24 -7.00 -9.91 7.56
CA ILE A 24 -7.10 -10.71 6.33
C ILE A 24 -7.81 -12.02 6.62
N ASP A 25 -8.82 -12.35 5.82
CA ASP A 25 -9.39 -13.70 5.81
C ASP A 25 -8.62 -14.56 4.80
N MET A 26 -8.12 -15.70 5.27
CA MET A 26 -7.52 -16.71 4.41
C MET A 26 -8.58 -17.71 3.94
N VAL A 27 -8.31 -18.40 2.84
CA VAL A 27 -9.20 -19.48 2.38
C VAL A 27 -9.08 -20.70 3.29
N SER A 28 -7.85 -21.06 3.68
CA SER A 28 -7.53 -22.18 4.57
C SER A 28 -6.12 -22.00 5.16
N LYS A 29 -5.70 -22.91 6.04
CA LYS A 29 -4.33 -22.97 6.57
C LYS A 29 -3.26 -23.28 5.51
N ASP A 30 -3.67 -23.90 4.40
CA ASP A 30 -2.78 -24.32 3.31
C ASP A 30 -2.70 -23.29 2.17
N ASP A 31 -3.44 -22.17 2.29
CA ASP A 31 -3.45 -21.07 1.32
C ASP A 31 -2.10 -20.33 1.36
N LYS A 32 -1.28 -20.54 0.32
CA LYS A 32 0.09 -19.99 0.20
C LYS A 32 0.10 -18.54 -0.29
N ASP A 33 -1.02 -18.07 -0.84
CA ASP A 33 -1.17 -16.68 -1.25
C ASP A 33 -1.54 -15.85 -0.01
N ASP A 34 -0.55 -15.46 0.77
CA ASP A 34 -0.69 -14.57 1.92
C ASP A 34 -0.17 -13.15 1.62
N ALA A 35 0.32 -12.94 0.40
CA ALA A 35 0.94 -11.70 -0.04
C ALA A 35 -0.10 -10.62 -0.34
N TYR A 36 0.28 -9.38 -0.02
CA TYR A 36 -0.43 -8.19 -0.46
C TYR A 36 0.54 -7.02 -0.57
N ILE A 37 0.23 -6.10 -1.48
CA ILE A 37 0.98 -4.87 -1.70
C ILE A 37 0.20 -3.71 -1.13
N VAL A 38 0.92 -2.73 -0.58
CA VAL A 38 0.36 -1.47 -0.10
C VAL A 38 1.03 -0.31 -0.83
N MET A 39 0.20 0.53 -1.46
CA MET A 39 0.63 1.71 -2.21
C MET A 39 0.06 2.97 -1.57
N PHE A 40 0.94 3.90 -1.20
CA PHE A 40 0.57 5.23 -0.73
C PHE A 40 0.53 6.18 -1.92
N ASN A 41 -0.58 6.90 -2.09
CA ASN A 41 -0.78 7.80 -3.22
C ASN A 41 -1.46 9.10 -2.78
N ILE A 42 -1.13 10.21 -3.44
CA ILE A 42 -1.98 11.41 -3.42
C ILE A 42 -2.81 11.39 -4.70
N ILE A 43 -4.12 11.34 -4.55
CA ILE A 43 -5.07 11.37 -5.68
C ILE A 43 -5.69 12.76 -5.72
N ASP A 44 -5.78 13.34 -6.92
CA ASP A 44 -6.48 14.60 -7.17
C ASP A 44 -7.97 14.36 -7.49
N ASN A 45 -8.82 15.36 -7.26
CA ASN A 45 -10.27 15.36 -7.52
C ASN A 45 -11.07 14.19 -6.90
N PRO A 46 -11.39 14.25 -5.59
CA PRO A 46 -10.91 15.23 -4.62
C PRO A 46 -9.50 14.91 -4.13
N LEU A 47 -8.74 15.96 -3.81
CA LEU A 47 -7.39 15.85 -3.26
C LEU A 47 -7.41 15.04 -1.95
N ARG A 48 -6.69 13.92 -1.91
CA ARG A 48 -6.67 13.03 -0.73
C ARG A 48 -5.41 12.17 -0.68
N LEU A 49 -5.03 11.76 0.52
CA LEU A 49 -4.18 10.58 0.70
C LEU A 49 -5.04 9.33 0.49
N SER A 50 -4.56 8.45 -0.36
CA SER A 50 -5.15 7.16 -0.71
C SER A 50 -4.16 6.05 -0.39
N ILE A 51 -4.61 5.03 0.33
CA ILE A 51 -3.84 3.81 0.54
C ILE A 51 -4.57 2.69 -0.18
N ILE A 52 -3.92 2.20 -1.23
CA ILE A 52 -4.46 1.19 -2.14
C ILE A 52 -3.75 -0.11 -1.85
N THR A 53 -4.51 -1.19 -1.76
CA THR A 53 -3.97 -2.53 -1.57
C THR A 53 -4.25 -3.41 -2.77
N VAL A 54 -3.29 -4.24 -3.13
CA VAL A 54 -3.48 -5.33 -4.10
C VAL A 54 -3.22 -6.63 -3.36
N SER A 55 -4.12 -7.59 -3.50
CA SER A 55 -4.11 -8.86 -2.79
C SER A 55 -4.76 -9.95 -3.63
N ASN A 56 -4.79 -11.18 -3.12
CA ASN A 56 -5.36 -12.32 -3.83
C ASN A 56 -4.65 -12.57 -5.17
N PHE A 57 -3.34 -12.83 -5.10
CA PHE A 57 -2.51 -12.94 -6.30
C PHE A 57 -2.86 -14.16 -7.15
N TYR A 58 -3.50 -15.17 -6.57
CA TYR A 58 -3.96 -16.29 -7.37
C TYR A 58 -4.96 -15.88 -8.44
N ASP A 59 -5.95 -15.04 -8.12
CA ASP A 59 -6.93 -14.55 -9.11
C ASP A 59 -6.25 -13.65 -10.15
N ILE A 60 -5.28 -12.84 -9.72
CA ILE A 60 -4.51 -11.95 -10.61
C ILE A 60 -3.68 -12.78 -11.59
N ILE A 61 -2.93 -13.78 -11.11
CA ILE A 61 -2.09 -14.64 -11.94
C ILE A 61 -2.96 -15.44 -12.93
N GLU A 62 -4.11 -15.96 -12.49
CA GLU A 62 -5.07 -16.65 -13.37
C GLU A 62 -5.55 -15.72 -14.50
N ASP A 63 -5.93 -14.48 -14.19
CA ASP A 63 -6.38 -13.55 -15.22
C ASP A 63 -5.25 -13.08 -16.15
N LEU A 64 -4.04 -12.83 -15.63
CA LEU A 64 -2.93 -12.32 -16.43
C LEU A 64 -2.30 -13.37 -17.33
N PHE A 65 -2.01 -14.55 -16.78
CA PHE A 65 -1.29 -15.60 -17.50
C PHE A 65 -2.23 -16.61 -18.17
N LYS A 66 -3.55 -16.48 -17.95
CA LYS A 66 -4.58 -17.42 -18.45
C LYS A 66 -4.27 -18.86 -18.05
N VAL A 67 -3.83 -19.05 -16.81
CA VAL A 67 -3.48 -20.34 -16.21
C VAL A 67 -4.59 -20.77 -15.26
N GLU A 68 -5.00 -22.03 -15.34
CA GLU A 68 -6.02 -22.60 -14.45
C GLU A 68 -5.60 -22.54 -12.97
N ARG A 69 -6.51 -22.09 -12.10
CA ARG A 69 -6.32 -22.00 -10.65
C ARG A 69 -5.57 -23.17 -10.00
N LYS A 70 -5.94 -24.40 -10.34
CA LYS A 70 -5.33 -25.61 -9.76
C LYS A 70 -3.82 -25.70 -9.99
N LYS A 71 -3.33 -25.21 -11.12
CA LYS A 71 -1.88 -25.20 -11.42
C LYS A 71 -1.15 -24.20 -10.55
N ILE A 72 -1.77 -23.06 -10.27
CA ILE A 72 -1.22 -22.01 -9.41
C ILE A 72 -1.17 -22.48 -7.95
N GLU A 73 -2.24 -23.13 -7.47
CA GLU A 73 -2.31 -23.68 -6.11
C GLU A 73 -1.30 -24.82 -5.87
N ALA A 74 -0.95 -25.55 -6.94
CA ALA A 74 0.03 -26.63 -6.91
C ALA A 74 1.48 -26.13 -6.79
N LEU A 75 1.75 -24.85 -7.09
CA LEU A 75 3.09 -24.27 -6.94
C LEU A 75 3.55 -24.31 -5.48
N ASN A 76 4.85 -24.47 -5.29
CA ASN A 76 5.44 -24.23 -3.98
C ASN A 76 5.55 -22.72 -3.69
N GLN A 77 5.88 -22.34 -2.45
CA GLN A 77 5.94 -20.93 -2.06
C GLN A 77 6.93 -20.12 -2.90
N GLN A 78 8.12 -20.67 -3.17
CA GLN A 78 9.16 -19.96 -3.91
C GLN A 78 8.75 -19.70 -5.37
N GLU A 79 8.11 -20.68 -6.02
CA GLU A 79 7.57 -20.52 -7.37
C GLU A 79 6.45 -19.46 -7.41
N LEU A 80 5.57 -19.48 -6.42
CA LEU A 80 4.51 -18.50 -6.28
C LEU A 80 5.06 -17.09 -6.07
N ASP A 81 6.06 -16.94 -5.19
CA ASP A 81 6.70 -15.66 -4.90
C ASP A 81 7.37 -15.05 -6.15
N VAL A 82 7.98 -15.89 -7.01
CA VAL A 82 8.56 -15.45 -8.29
C VAL A 82 7.47 -14.96 -9.25
N LEU A 83 6.35 -15.67 -9.37
CA LEU A 83 5.24 -15.22 -10.21
C LEU A 83 4.60 -13.94 -9.68
N ILE A 84 4.48 -13.80 -8.36
CA ILE A 84 4.04 -12.55 -7.73
C ILE A 84 5.04 -11.44 -8.08
N ALA A 85 6.35 -11.66 -7.93
CA ALA A 85 7.38 -10.70 -8.29
C ALA A 85 7.29 -10.25 -9.77
N GLU A 86 7.04 -11.19 -10.69
CA GLU A 86 6.85 -10.90 -12.11
C GLU A 86 5.55 -10.11 -12.36
N THR A 87 4.46 -10.52 -11.72
CA THR A 87 3.18 -9.80 -11.78
C THR A 87 3.37 -8.35 -11.36
N VAL A 88 4.12 -8.12 -10.27
CA VAL A 88 4.36 -6.80 -9.64
C VAL A 88 5.28 -5.89 -10.40
N SER A 89 6.04 -6.43 -11.35
CA SER A 89 6.82 -5.63 -12.29
C SER A 89 5.93 -4.82 -13.25
N ASN A 90 4.66 -5.21 -13.45
CA ASN A 90 3.71 -4.49 -14.30
C ASN A 90 2.70 -3.68 -13.48
N ILE A 91 3.16 -2.52 -12.98
CA ILE A 91 2.40 -1.65 -12.08
C ILE A 91 1.05 -1.19 -12.68
N GLU A 92 1.00 -0.96 -14.00
CA GLU A 92 -0.23 -0.50 -14.69
C GLU A 92 -1.33 -1.55 -14.67
N VAL A 93 -0.94 -2.81 -14.83
CA VAL A 93 -1.84 -3.94 -14.80
C VAL A 93 -2.33 -4.18 -13.37
N ILE A 94 -1.43 -4.11 -12.39
CA ILE A 94 -1.75 -4.31 -10.98
C ILE A 94 -2.61 -3.21 -10.40
N ALA A 95 -2.45 -1.96 -10.85
CA ALA A 95 -3.28 -0.86 -10.43
C ALA A 95 -4.77 -1.13 -10.67
N LYS A 96 -5.13 -1.96 -11.67
CA LYS A 96 -6.52 -2.38 -11.95
C LYS A 96 -7.13 -3.26 -10.85
N TYR A 97 -6.29 -4.00 -10.13
CA TYR A 97 -6.68 -4.84 -9.00
C TYR A 97 -6.56 -4.10 -7.66
N GLY A 98 -6.22 -2.82 -7.70
CA GLY A 98 -6.05 -1.99 -6.52
C GLY A 98 -7.38 -1.66 -5.87
N GLU A 99 -7.51 -2.00 -4.59
CA GLU A 99 -8.63 -1.59 -3.76
C GLU A 99 -8.21 -0.45 -2.82
N GLU A 100 -8.88 0.69 -2.90
CA GLU A 100 -8.63 1.82 -1.99
C GLU A 100 -9.20 1.52 -0.59
N LYS A 101 -8.31 1.25 0.38
CA LYS A 101 -8.69 0.86 1.76
C LYS A 101 -8.78 2.02 2.73
N ILE A 102 -7.93 3.04 2.57
CA ILE A 102 -7.94 4.23 3.43
C ILE A 102 -7.97 5.48 2.55
N LYS A 103 -8.89 6.38 2.90
CA LYS A 103 -9.06 7.69 2.26
C LYS A 103 -8.98 8.77 3.32
N ILE A 104 -8.06 9.72 3.17
CA ILE A 104 -7.97 10.90 4.03
C ILE A 104 -8.07 12.13 3.13
N PRO A 105 -9.27 12.75 3.02
CA PRO A 105 -9.47 13.97 2.24
C PRO A 105 -8.55 15.08 2.73
N LEU A 106 -7.87 15.76 1.80
CA LEU A 106 -7.07 16.95 2.08
C LEU A 106 -7.94 18.20 1.90
N ASP A 107 -9.02 18.29 2.68
CA ASP A 107 -10.06 19.32 2.61
C ASP A 107 -10.11 20.24 3.84
N ASN A 108 -9.36 19.89 4.88
CA ASN A 108 -9.27 20.66 6.12
C ASN A 108 -7.91 20.49 6.80
N GLU A 109 -7.60 21.42 7.72
CA GLU A 109 -6.31 21.47 8.41
C GLU A 109 -6.05 20.22 9.27
N THR A 110 -7.09 19.64 9.88
CA THR A 110 -6.96 18.44 10.73
C THR A 110 -6.52 17.24 9.91
N ASN A 111 -7.15 17.01 8.76
CA ASN A 111 -6.78 15.92 7.86
C ASN A 111 -5.40 16.16 7.22
N ALA A 112 -5.11 17.39 6.79
CA ALA A 112 -3.80 17.75 6.25
C ALA A 112 -2.68 17.57 7.29
N LYS A 113 -2.92 17.91 8.55
CA LYS A 113 -2.00 17.59 9.66
C LYS A 113 -1.81 16.07 9.76
N LYS A 114 -2.90 15.29 9.81
CA LYS A 114 -2.83 13.83 9.91
C LYS A 114 -1.98 13.20 8.79
N VAL A 115 -2.20 13.61 7.54
CA VAL A 115 -1.40 13.15 6.38
C VAL A 115 0.06 13.55 6.52
N ARG A 116 0.35 14.80 6.93
CA ARG A 116 1.73 15.24 7.19
C ARG A 116 2.43 14.39 8.24
N VAL A 117 1.76 14.02 9.34
CA VAL A 117 2.36 13.15 10.37
C VAL A 117 2.63 11.74 9.81
N ILE A 118 1.69 11.15 9.07
CA ILE A 118 1.86 9.83 8.44
C ILE A 118 3.09 9.82 7.51
N LEU A 119 3.18 10.79 6.59
CA LEU A 119 4.27 10.88 5.63
C LEU A 119 5.60 11.20 6.32
N SER A 120 5.62 12.13 7.27
CA SER A 120 6.83 12.50 8.01
C SER A 120 7.38 11.33 8.82
N SER A 121 6.50 10.52 9.42
CA SER A 121 6.88 9.32 10.16
C SER A 121 7.66 8.35 9.27
N MET A 122 7.14 8.02 8.08
CA MET A 122 7.83 7.11 7.15
C MET A 122 9.15 7.70 6.65
N ILE A 123 9.19 8.99 6.32
CA ILE A 123 10.41 9.66 5.83
C ILE A 123 11.49 9.70 6.91
N GLN A 124 11.15 10.04 8.15
CA GLN A 124 12.11 10.20 9.23
C GLN A 124 12.67 8.86 9.71
N ASN A 125 11.82 7.84 9.79
CA ASN A 125 12.23 6.53 10.26
C ASN A 125 12.85 5.66 9.16
N GLY A 126 12.50 5.91 7.90
CA GLY A 126 12.86 5.06 6.76
C GLY A 126 12.08 3.75 6.71
N TYR A 127 11.00 3.61 7.49
CA TYR A 127 10.14 2.42 7.49
C TYR A 127 8.76 2.70 8.10
N TYR A 128 7.85 1.74 7.97
CA TYR A 128 6.68 1.59 8.83
C TYR A 128 6.54 0.15 9.33
N ASN A 129 5.80 -0.05 10.42
CA ASN A 129 5.48 -1.37 10.94
C ASN A 129 4.18 -1.88 10.32
N GLN A 130 4.18 -3.11 9.83
CA GLN A 130 3.01 -3.81 9.33
C GLN A 130 2.66 -4.94 10.29
N LEU A 131 1.47 -4.84 10.90
CA LEU A 131 0.91 -5.86 11.77
C LEU A 131 -0.28 -6.49 11.04
N THR A 132 -0.14 -7.76 10.67
CA THR A 132 -1.18 -8.50 9.93
C THR A 132 -1.75 -9.59 10.81
N ASN A 133 -3.08 -9.58 10.95
CA ASN A 133 -3.85 -10.63 11.59
C ASN A 133 -4.54 -11.45 10.49
N TYR A 134 -4.08 -12.68 10.30
CA TYR A 134 -4.68 -13.65 9.38
C TYR A 134 -5.71 -14.48 10.14
N HIS A 135 -6.97 -14.40 9.72
CA HIS A 135 -8.07 -15.22 10.23
C HIS A 135 -8.13 -16.51 9.43
N VAL A 136 -7.86 -17.63 10.09
CA VAL A 136 -7.82 -18.96 9.46
C VAL A 136 -8.53 -19.97 10.35
N ASP A 137 -9.59 -20.59 9.87
CA ASP A 137 -10.36 -21.62 10.61
C ASP A 137 -10.69 -21.25 12.07
N LYS A 138 -11.10 -19.99 12.29
CA LYS A 138 -11.41 -19.37 13.61
C LYS A 138 -10.20 -19.08 14.51
N GLU A 139 -8.99 -19.31 14.03
CA GLU A 139 -7.74 -18.90 14.68
C GLU A 139 -7.21 -17.59 14.07
N ILE A 140 -6.41 -16.86 14.86
CA ILE A 140 -5.73 -15.65 14.40
C ILE A 140 -4.22 -15.91 14.41
N ILE A 141 -3.60 -15.88 13.23
CA ILE A 141 -2.15 -15.92 13.07
C ILE A 141 -1.65 -14.50 12.90
N LYS A 142 -0.75 -14.07 13.78
CA LYS A 142 -0.18 -12.71 13.75
C LYS A 142 1.17 -12.72 13.05
N ARG A 143 1.38 -11.77 12.14
CA ARG A 143 2.67 -11.51 11.50
C ARG A 143 3.02 -10.04 11.63
N GLU A 144 4.24 -9.79 12.09
CA GLU A 144 4.79 -8.44 12.21
C GLU A 144 5.95 -8.30 11.25
N GLN A 145 5.96 -7.20 10.48
CA GLN A 145 7.00 -6.91 9.50
C GLN A 145 7.38 -5.44 9.59
N LYS A 146 8.67 -5.17 9.35
CA LYS A 146 9.19 -3.82 9.18
C LYS A 146 9.36 -3.58 7.68
N ILE A 147 8.60 -2.64 7.12
CA ILE A 147 8.62 -2.35 5.70
C ILE A 147 9.50 -1.13 5.46
N ASP A 148 10.63 -1.31 4.78
CA ASP A 148 11.55 -0.24 4.40
C ASP A 148 10.87 0.71 3.40
N THR A 149 11.01 2.02 3.64
CA THR A 149 10.48 3.08 2.77
C THR A 149 11.59 3.99 2.23
N THR A 150 12.85 3.63 2.42
CA THR A 150 14.01 4.48 2.09
C THR A 150 14.06 4.81 0.61
N GLU A 151 13.80 3.83 -0.26
CA GLU A 151 13.73 4.03 -1.71
C GLU A 151 12.53 4.91 -2.13
N LEU A 152 11.49 4.96 -1.30
CA LEU A 152 10.28 5.74 -1.55
C LEU A 152 10.41 7.19 -1.08
N ASN A 153 11.48 7.55 -0.38
CA ASN A 153 11.67 8.87 0.22
C ASN A 153 11.46 10.05 -0.76
N PRO A 154 11.94 10.02 -2.02
CA PRO A 154 11.67 11.10 -2.97
C PRO A 154 10.16 11.29 -3.22
N GLN A 155 9.42 10.20 -3.43
CA GLN A 155 7.97 10.27 -3.67
C GLN A 155 7.21 10.70 -2.41
N LEU A 156 7.59 10.18 -1.24
CA LEU A 156 6.98 10.55 0.03
C LEU A 156 7.17 12.05 0.34
N LYS A 157 8.35 12.62 0.04
CA LYS A 157 8.61 14.07 0.18
C LYS A 157 7.72 14.90 -0.74
N VAL A 158 7.53 14.46 -1.99
CA VAL A 158 6.59 15.11 -2.91
C VAL A 158 5.17 15.10 -2.33
N MET A 159 4.68 13.94 -1.87
CA MET A 159 3.36 13.83 -1.25
C MET A 159 3.24 14.74 -0.01
N LEU A 160 4.32 14.89 0.76
CA LEU A 160 4.35 15.72 1.95
C LEU A 160 4.22 17.21 1.60
N GLU A 161 4.88 17.67 0.54
CA GLU A 161 4.73 19.06 0.06
C GLU A 161 3.31 19.32 -0.43
N ILE A 162 2.69 18.38 -1.15
CA ILE A 162 1.27 18.50 -1.56
C ILE A 162 0.36 18.61 -0.32
N ALA A 163 0.59 17.80 0.71
CA ALA A 163 -0.18 17.86 1.94
C ALA A 163 0.04 19.16 2.75
N LYS A 164 1.19 19.84 2.59
CA LYS A 164 1.44 21.17 3.17
C LYS A 164 0.69 22.26 2.41
N ASP A 165 0.64 22.17 1.08
CA ASP A 165 0.04 23.17 0.19
C ASP A 165 -1.42 22.86 -0.20
N TRP A 166 -2.10 21.97 0.54
CA TRP A 166 -3.40 21.41 0.17
C TRP A 166 -4.49 22.44 -0.18
N LYS A 167 -4.46 23.65 0.41
CA LYS A 167 -5.44 24.73 0.14
C LYS A 167 -5.28 25.37 -1.24
N GLY A 168 -4.05 25.44 -1.73
CA GLY A 168 -3.67 26.10 -2.98
C GLY A 168 -3.17 25.14 -4.04
N PHE A 169 -3.24 23.82 -3.76
CA PHE A 169 -2.65 22.82 -4.62
C PHE A 169 -3.28 22.85 -6.02
N ASP A 170 -2.43 23.08 -7.01
CA ASP A 170 -2.77 23.10 -8.42
C ASP A 170 -1.87 22.09 -9.12
N VAL A 171 -2.49 20.99 -9.56
CA VAL A 171 -1.79 19.87 -10.21
C VAL A 171 -1.02 20.31 -11.46
N ASN A 172 -1.51 21.31 -12.19
CA ASN A 172 -0.87 21.80 -13.40
C ASN A 172 0.41 22.59 -13.07
N LYS A 173 0.34 23.46 -12.06
CA LYS A 173 1.53 24.18 -11.57
C LYS A 173 2.56 23.21 -11.00
N PHE A 174 2.10 22.21 -10.25
CA PHE A 174 2.96 21.20 -9.65
C PHE A 174 3.69 20.34 -10.70
N ARG A 175 3.00 19.90 -11.77
CA ARG A 175 3.61 19.15 -12.88
C ARG A 175 4.70 19.95 -13.59
N VAL A 176 4.48 21.25 -13.83
CA VAL A 176 5.47 22.13 -14.47
C VAL A 176 6.70 22.34 -13.57
N GLN A 177 6.51 22.46 -12.26
CA GLN A 177 7.61 22.61 -11.31
C GLN A 177 8.42 21.32 -11.12
N SER A 178 7.76 20.16 -11.03
CA SER A 178 8.44 18.87 -10.86
C SER A 178 9.26 18.45 -12.08
N GLN A 179 8.81 18.73 -13.30
CA GLN A 179 9.61 18.52 -14.52
C GLN A 179 10.88 19.38 -14.56
N ARG A 180 10.87 20.57 -13.94
CA ARG A 180 12.06 21.44 -13.83
C ARG A 180 13.03 20.98 -12.74
N MET A 181 12.55 20.26 -11.72
CA MET A 181 13.40 19.70 -10.67
C MET A 181 14.10 18.40 -11.10
N ASN A 182 13.47 17.61 -11.98
CA ASN A 182 14.05 16.36 -12.51
C ASN A 182 14.89 16.55 -13.79
N GLY A 183 14.96 17.77 -14.32
CA GLY A 183 15.76 18.15 -15.48
C GLY A 183 17.10 18.81 -15.13
N ARG A 184 17.61 18.61 -13.91
CA ARG A 184 18.90 19.10 -13.43
C ARG A 184 19.73 17.98 -12.85
#